data_AF-A0A378NG85-F1
#
_entry.id   AF-A0A378NG85-F1
#
_cell.length_a   1.000
_cell.length_b   1.000
_cell.length_c   1.000
_cell.angle_alpha   90.00
_cell.angle_beta   90.00
_cell.angle_gamma   90.00
#
_symmetry.space_group_name_H-M   'P 1'
#
loop_
_entity.id
_entity.type
_entity.pdbx_description
1 polymer ?
#
loop_
_entity_poly.entity_id
_entity_poly.type
_entity_poly.pdbx_seq_one_letter_code
_entity_poly.pdbx_strand_id
1 'polypeptide(L)' 'MSKENNGWISIEDKLPPIETDVLGLCDISGMQLILIVSRELADNEWYFLSVNQYGLDDDVIAVTHWQPLPKLPKDNQ' A
#
# COMPACT_ATOMS: atom_id res chain seq x y z
N MET A 1 -2.42 -3.88 -26.43
CA MET A 1 -1.69 -4.61 -25.37
C MET A 1 -1.03 -3.58 -24.46
N SER A 2 -1.81 -3.00 -23.56
CA SER A 2 -1.30 -2.19 -22.45
C SER A 2 -0.70 -3.20 -21.45
N LYS A 3 0.55 -3.17 -20.96
CA LYS A 3 1.37 -2.05 -20.47
C LYS A 3 0.60 -1.09 -19.54
N GLU A 4 -0.55 -1.53 -19.02
CA GLU A 4 -1.47 -0.73 -18.22
C GLU A 4 -0.82 -0.39 -16.87
N ASN A 5 -0.65 0.91 -16.62
CA ASN A 5 -0.19 1.56 -15.39
C ASN A 5 1.08 1.02 -14.70
N ASN A 6 2.10 0.54 -15.43
CA ASN A 6 3.39 0.10 -14.86
C ASN A 6 3.28 -0.91 -13.69
N GLY A 7 2.22 -1.71 -13.66
CA GLY A 7 1.95 -2.71 -12.61
C GLY A 7 1.18 -2.18 -11.39
N TRP A 8 0.80 -0.90 -11.36
CA TRP A 8 -0.04 -0.33 -10.31
C TRP A 8 -1.50 -0.78 -10.47
N ILE A 9 -2.11 -1.17 -9.36
CA ILE A 9 -3.48 -1.67 -9.28
C ILE A 9 -4.32 -0.61 -8.56
N SER A 10 -5.40 -0.13 -9.17
CA SER A 10 -6.34 0.77 -8.48
C SER A 10 -7.03 0.04 -7.33
N ILE A 11 -7.22 0.71 -6.19
CA ILE A 11 -7.98 0.13 -5.07
C ILE A 11 -9.47 -0.08 -5.43
N GLU A 12 -9.98 0.65 -6.42
CA GLU A 12 -11.33 0.48 -6.95
C GLU A 12 -11.47 -0.81 -7.77
N ASP A 13 -10.40 -1.24 -8.45
CA ASP A 13 -10.38 -2.49 -9.22
C ASP A 13 -10.20 -3.69 -8.30
N LYS A 14 -9.26 -3.59 -7.36
CA LYS A 14 -8.92 -4.67 -6.44
C LYS A 14 -8.17 -4.15 -5.23
N LEU A 15 -8.67 -4.47 -4.04
CA LEU A 15 -7.93 -4.27 -2.80
C LEU A 15 -6.81 -5.32 -2.64
N PRO A 16 -5.68 -4.97 -2.00
CA PRO A 16 -4.71 -5.97 -1.57
C PRO A 16 -5.35 -6.90 -0.52
N PRO A 17 -4.78 -8.08 -0.27
CA PRO A 17 -5.25 -8.93 0.82
C PRO A 17 -5.14 -8.19 2.17
N ILE A 18 -5.96 -8.59 3.14
CA ILE A 18 -5.93 -8.03 4.50
C ILE A 18 -4.57 -8.38 5.14
N GLU A 19 -4.04 -7.49 5.98
CA GLU A 19 -2.76 -7.64 6.70
C GLU A 19 -1.58 -7.91 5.75
N THR A 20 -1.61 -7.33 4.55
CA THR A 20 -0.55 -7.47 3.55
C THR A 20 0.10 -6.13 3.25
N ASP A 21 1.41 -6.06 3.51
CA ASP A 21 2.23 -4.90 3.17
C ASP A 21 2.42 -4.77 1.66
N VAL A 22 2.18 -3.56 1.15
CA VAL A 22 2.28 -3.20 -0.27
C VAL A 22 2.91 -1.82 -0.43
N LEU A 23 3.42 -1.51 -1.63
CA LEU A 23 3.68 -0.11 -1.99
C LEU A 23 2.35 0.57 -2.31
N GLY A 24 2.00 1.64 -1.59
CA GLY A 24 0.81 2.44 -1.81
C GLY A 24 1.14 3.82 -2.39
N LEU A 25 0.41 4.23 -3.42
CA LEU A 25 0.37 5.62 -3.87
C LEU A 25 -0.63 6.38 -3.00
N CYS A 26 -0.08 7.18 -2.09
CA CYS A 26 -0.80 7.85 -1.03
C CYS A 26 -0.98 9.34 -1.34
N ASP A 27 -2.12 9.90 -0.94
CA ASP A 27 -2.31 11.35 -0.85
C ASP A 27 -2.32 11.76 0.62
N ILE A 28 -1.31 12.51 1.04
CA ILE A 28 -1.17 13.01 2.40
C ILE A 28 -1.13 14.52 2.34
N SER A 29 -2.21 15.17 2.79
CA SER A 29 -2.35 16.63 2.80
C SER A 29 -2.10 17.30 1.43
N GLY A 30 -2.53 16.65 0.34
CA GLY A 30 -2.35 17.16 -1.03
C GLY A 30 -0.98 16.86 -1.64
N MET A 31 -0.13 16.08 -0.95
CA MET A 31 1.14 15.60 -1.47
C MET A 31 1.04 14.12 -1.83
N GLN A 32 1.43 13.78 -3.06
CA GLN A 32 1.53 12.39 -3.49
C GLN A 32 2.85 11.77 -3.03
N LEU A 33 2.76 10.67 -2.29
CA LEU A 33 3.88 9.92 -1.76
C LEU A 33 3.73 8.43 -2.08
N ILE A 34 4.85 7.73 -2.27
CA ILE A 34 4.86 6.26 -2.34
C ILE A 34 5.39 5.76 -1.00
N LEU A 35 4.55 5.03 -0.26
CA LEU A 35 4.85 4.50 1.06
C LEU A 35 4.63 2.99 1.11
N ILE A 36 5.18 2.32 2.11
CA ILE A 36 4.72 0.97 2.47
C ILE A 36 3.48 1.13 3.32
N VAL A 37 2.39 0.44 2.96
CA VAL A 37 1.11 0.47 3.67
C VAL A 37 0.58 -0.94 3.85
N SER A 38 -0.15 -1.17 4.94
CA SER A 38 -0.92 -2.39 5.16
C SER A 38 -2.41 -2.08 5.09
N ARG A 39 -3.18 -3.04 4.56
CA ARG A 39 -4.64 -3.00 4.59
C ARG A 39 -5.15 -3.67 5.86
N GLU A 40 -5.77 -2.90 6.72
CA GLU A 40 -6.33 -3.37 7.99
C GLU A 40 -7.86 -3.44 7.92
N LEU A 41 -8.44 -4.24 8.82
CA LEU A 41 -9.88 -4.39 8.99
C LEU A 41 -10.24 -4.18 10.47
N ALA A 42 -11.00 -3.13 10.77
CA ALA A 42 -11.58 -2.92 12.10
C ALA A 42 -13.03 -2.47 11.95
N ASP A 43 -13.90 -2.92 12.87
CA ASP A 43 -15.32 -2.58 12.87
C ASP A 43 -16.05 -2.81 11.52
N ASN A 44 -15.65 -3.85 10.79
CA ASN A 44 -16.10 -4.19 9.43
C ASN A 44 -15.79 -3.15 8.33
N GLU A 45 -14.96 -2.15 8.62
CA GLU A 45 -14.44 -1.19 7.66
C GLU A 45 -12.95 -1.45 7.41
N TRP A 46 -12.54 -1.27 6.15
CA TRP A 46 -11.13 -1.39 5.78
C TRP A 46 -10.49 -0.02 5.70
N TYR A 47 -9.22 0.04 6.06
CA TYR A 47 -8.40 1.25 5.97
C TYR A 47 -6.95 0.88 5.67
N PHE A 48 -6.16 1.88 5.30
CA PHE A 48 -4.73 1.73 5.09
C PHE A 48 -3.96 2.47 6.18
N LEU A 49 -2.97 1.80 6.75
CA LEU A 49 -2.00 2.38 7.69
C LEU A 49 -0.61 2.34 7.06
N SER A 50 0.22 3.36 7.30
CA SER A 50 1.62 3.28 6.89
C SER A 50 2.40 2.32 7.77
N VAL A 51 3.31 1.59 7.14
CA VAL A 51 4.28 0.74 7.83
C VAL A 51 5.58 1.52 7.95
N ASN A 52 6.06 1.68 9.18
CA ASN A 52 7.34 2.29 9.49
C ASN A 52 8.21 1.33 10.33
N GLN A 53 9.39 1.79 10.72
CA GLN A 53 10.36 0.98 11.49
C GLN A 53 9.88 0.52 12.88
N TYR A 54 8.79 1.09 13.39
CA TYR A 54 8.16 0.74 14.67
C TYR A 54 6.89 -0.11 14.50
N GLY A 55 6.46 -0.37 13.26
CA GLY A 55 5.24 -1.10 12.93
C GLY A 55 4.23 -0.24 12.18
N LEU A 56 2.94 -0.47 12.42
CA LEU A 56 1.85 0.30 11.84
C LEU A 56 1.71 1.66 12.55
N ASP A 57 1.52 2.71 11.76
CA ASP A 57 1.11 4.02 12.26
C ASP A 57 -0.39 4.02 12.57
N ASP A 58 -0.85 4.80 13.55
CA ASP A 58 -2.27 4.86 13.94
C ASP A 58 -3.09 5.77 13.00
N ASP A 59 -2.41 6.59 12.18
CA ASP A 59 -3.06 7.51 11.24
C ASP A 59 -3.50 6.81 9.95
N VAL A 60 -4.79 6.94 9.62
CA VAL A 60 -5.36 6.42 8.37
C VAL A 60 -4.88 7.24 7.18
N ILE A 61 -4.40 6.54 6.15
CA ILE A 61 -3.84 7.15 4.93
C ILE A 61 -4.75 6.87 3.73
N ALA A 62 -5.00 7.92 2.93
CA ALA A 62 -5.69 7.77 1.66
C ALA A 62 -4.76 7.14 0.62
N VAL A 63 -5.12 5.95 0.12
CA VAL A 63 -4.38 5.21 -0.90
C VAL A 63 -5.24 5.08 -2.15
N THR A 64 -4.69 5.40 -3.32
CA THR A 64 -5.42 5.31 -4.60
C THR A 64 -5.02 4.08 -5.42
N HIS A 65 -3.75 3.70 -5.35
CA HIS A 65 -3.19 2.58 -6.10
C HIS A 65 -2.18 1.83 -5.26
N TRP A 66 -1.95 0.56 -5.57
CA TRP A 66 -0.95 -0.25 -4.90
C TRP A 66 -0.17 -1.18 -5.84
N GLN A 67 0.98 -1.66 -5.35
CA GLN A 67 1.80 -2.70 -5.97
C GLN A 67 2.33 -3.66 -4.90
N PRO A 68 2.55 -4.95 -5.21
CA PRO A 68 3.25 -5.85 -4.30
C PRO A 68 4.66 -5.31 -4.00
N LEU A 69 5.15 -5.54 -2.78
CA LEU A 69 6.54 -5.22 -2.43
C LEU A 69 7.52 -5.94 -3.37
N PRO A 70 8.63 -5.29 -3.76
CA PRO A 70 9.67 -5.95 -4.52
C PRO A 70 10.28 -7.10 -3.71
N LYS A 71 10.73 -8.14 -4.40
CA LYS A 71 11.49 -9.21 -3.75
C LYS A 71 12.80 -8.65 -3.21
N LEU A 72 13.20 -9.09 -2.02
CA LEU A 72 14.50 -8.75 -1.46
C LEU A 72 15.63 -9.11 -2.44
N PRO A 73 16.70 -8.30 -2.52
CA PRO A 73 17.91 -8.66 -3.25
C PRO A 73 18.44 -10.00 -2.77
N LYS A 74 18.99 -10.80 -3.70
CA LYS A 74 19.50 -12.15 -3.40
C LYS A 74 20.78 -12.14 -2.54
N ASP A 75 21.45 -10.99 -2.42
CA ASP A 75 22.81 -10.89 -1.89
C ASP A 75 22.87 -10.45 -0.41
N ASN A 76 21.72 -10.38 0.29
CA ASN A 76 21.63 -10.01 1.71
C ASN A 76 21.29 -11.21 2.63
N GLN A 77 21.69 -12.43 2.25
CA GLN A 77 21.64 -13.62 3.12
C GLN A 77 23.03 -14.03 3.59
#